data_AF-A0A3D1XWK3-F1
#
_entry.id   AF-A0A3D1XWK3-F1
#
_cell.length_a   1.000
_cell.length_b   1.000
_cell.length_c   1.000
_cell.angle_alpha   90.00
_cell.angle_beta   90.00
_cell.angle_gamma   90.00
#
_symmetry.space_group_name_H-M   'P 1'
#
loop_
_entity.id
_entity.type
_entity.pdbx_description
1 polymer ?
#
loop_
_entity_poly.entity_id
_entity_poly.type
_entity_poly.pdbx_seq_one_letter_code
_entity_poly.pdbx_strand_id
1 'polypeptide(L)'
;MKVTKINPLNPEKEKLKEAASILKKGGVLIFPTDTVYGIGTSYKNEAGLKKIFALKQRPEIKPLAILVESKKMALGIVESNKKIEKEVEKVWPGAVTLLLKAKIPLSPFLRDSSSKVGLRVPDYPLLLKLLKISGPLAATSANISGQPADCQIETIEKKILKGADLIIDGGKTSGKESSVWDFTGEPAKLIRGEILFVCTGNSCRSPMAAGLMKKMLEEKGNKNIRVDSAGFLFSARGATKEAIEVMKGEGIDLLNHRSKLATPFLVKNFDLILVMGEIHKERILKMFHQAAERVFVLDIPDPIGKPLTFYEQTLKTIKEKIK
;
A
#
# COMPACT_ATOMS: atom_id res chain seq x y z
N MET A 1 28.00 8.94 12.33
CA MET A 1 26.67 9.05 11.70
C MET A 1 26.56 10.43 11.10
N LYS A 2 26.39 10.55 9.77
CA LYS A 2 26.24 11.84 9.10
C LYS A 2 24.76 12.06 8.78
N VAL A 3 24.18 13.14 9.29
CA VAL A 3 22.84 13.60 8.95
C VAL A 3 22.98 14.84 8.08
N THR A 4 22.37 14.82 6.91
CA THR A 4 22.41 15.94 5.96
C THR A 4 20.98 16.40 5.70
N LYS A 5 20.67 17.63 6.12
CA LYS A 5 19.39 18.27 5.79
C LYS A 5 19.38 18.69 4.33
N ILE A 6 18.36 18.29 3.58
CA ILE A 6 18.18 18.61 2.16
C ILE A 6 16.75 19.09 1.97
N ASN A 7 16.57 20.21 1.27
CA ASN A 7 15.23 20.71 0.99
C ASN A 7 14.50 19.71 0.05
N PRO A 8 13.30 19.22 0.41
CA PRO A 8 12.60 18.21 -0.38
C PRO A 8 12.12 18.69 -1.75
N LEU A 9 11.82 19.99 -1.89
CA LEU A 9 11.32 20.59 -3.12
C LEU A 9 12.46 21.14 -3.98
N ASN A 10 13.45 21.76 -3.34
CA ASN A 10 14.61 22.34 -4.00
C ASN A 10 15.94 21.77 -3.45
N PRO A 11 16.21 20.47 -3.67
CA PRO A 11 17.40 19.83 -3.12
C PRO A 11 18.69 20.37 -3.75
N GLU A 12 19.68 20.63 -2.90
CA GLU A 12 20.96 21.18 -3.28
C GLU A 12 21.80 20.13 -4.05
N LYS A 13 22.27 20.50 -5.25
CA LYS A 13 22.96 19.56 -6.17
C LYS A 13 24.18 18.88 -5.54
N GLU A 14 24.99 19.62 -4.78
CA GLU A 14 26.20 19.06 -4.16
C GLU A 14 25.88 18.02 -3.08
N LYS A 15 24.84 18.24 -2.28
CA LYS A 15 24.37 17.25 -1.28
C LYS A 15 23.84 15.98 -1.96
N LEU A 16 23.15 16.12 -3.09
CA LEU A 16 22.70 14.98 -3.89
C LEU A 16 23.87 14.20 -4.52
N LYS A 17 24.89 14.90 -5.05
CA LYS A 17 26.10 14.26 -5.59
C LYS A 17 26.85 13.49 -4.50
N GLU A 18 26.93 14.05 -3.29
CA GLU A 18 27.53 13.36 -2.14
C GLU A 18 26.78 12.07 -1.82
N ALA A 19 25.45 12.15 -1.66
CA ALA A 19 24.60 10.98 -1.40
C ALA A 19 24.74 9.92 -2.51
N ALA A 20 24.73 10.33 -3.78
CA ALA A 20 24.92 9.43 -4.91
C ALA A 20 26.32 8.79 -4.93
N SER A 21 27.37 9.52 -4.52
CA SER A 21 28.73 8.97 -4.40
C SER A 21 28.80 7.86 -3.35
N ILE A 22 28.16 8.05 -2.19
CA ILE A 22 28.07 7.02 -1.14
C ILE A 22 27.35 5.78 -1.68
N LEU A 23 26.22 5.95 -2.37
CA LEU A 23 25.49 4.84 -3.00
C LEU A 23 26.32 4.08 -4.04
N LYS A 24 27.09 4.80 -4.88
CA LYS A 24 27.99 4.19 -5.88
C LYS A 24 29.11 3.36 -5.25
N LYS A 25 29.55 3.75 -4.04
CA LYS A 25 30.52 2.99 -3.23
C LYS A 25 29.89 1.83 -2.46
N GLY A 26 28.59 1.58 -2.62
CA GLY A 26 27.86 0.51 -1.93
C GLY A 26 27.31 0.87 -0.55
N GLY A 27 27.32 2.16 -0.20
CA GLY A 27 26.74 2.62 1.06
C GLY A 27 25.22 2.46 1.12
N VAL A 28 24.71 2.48 2.35
CA VAL A 28 23.30 2.39 2.71
C VAL A 28 22.85 3.74 3.22
N LEU A 29 21.77 4.26 2.64
CA LEU A 29 21.20 5.56 2.98
C LEU A 29 19.85 5.38 3.65
N ILE A 30 19.54 6.28 4.58
CA ILE A 30 18.16 6.55 5.02
C ILE A 30 17.69 7.83 4.33
N PHE A 31 16.49 7.80 3.74
CA PHE A 31 15.96 8.93 2.96
C PHE A 31 14.44 9.01 3.05
N PRO A 32 13.86 10.22 2.98
CA PRO A 32 12.41 10.42 2.94
C PRO A 32 11.82 10.00 1.58
N THR A 33 10.54 9.62 1.60
CA THR A 33 9.71 9.39 0.41
C THR A 33 8.38 10.14 0.57
N ASP A 34 7.52 10.10 -0.44
CA ASP A 34 6.11 10.53 -0.37
C ASP A 34 5.25 9.69 0.59
N THR A 35 5.77 8.55 1.05
CA THR A 35 5.10 7.63 1.97
C THR A 35 5.70 7.68 3.38
N VAL A 36 6.81 6.99 3.59
CA VAL A 36 7.51 6.85 4.87
C VAL A 36 9.02 7.02 4.63
N TYR A 37 9.82 7.09 5.69
CA TYR A 37 11.27 7.02 5.52
C TYR A 37 11.67 5.63 4.99
N GLY A 38 12.57 5.62 4.02
CA GLY A 38 13.16 4.42 3.44
C GLY A 38 14.60 4.24 3.89
N ILE A 39 15.05 2.98 3.92
CA ILE A 39 16.46 2.60 3.95
C ILE A 39 16.78 1.87 2.65
N GLY A 40 17.88 2.22 1.99
CA GLY A 40 18.20 1.67 0.68
C GLY A 40 19.66 1.79 0.27
N THR A 41 20.01 1.01 -0.75
CA THR A 41 21.32 1.01 -1.41
C THR A 41 21.13 0.85 -2.92
N SER A 42 22.21 0.90 -3.70
CA SER A 42 22.18 0.52 -5.11
C SER A 42 21.63 -0.91 -5.27
N TYR A 43 20.67 -1.11 -6.18
CA TYR A 43 20.08 -2.44 -6.40
C TYR A 43 21.06 -3.48 -6.94
N LYS A 44 22.25 -3.06 -7.42
CA LYS A 44 23.32 -3.95 -7.88
C LYS A 44 24.33 -4.30 -6.77
N ASN A 45 24.23 -3.69 -5.60
CA ASN A 45 25.23 -3.84 -4.54
C ASN A 45 24.83 -4.90 -3.51
N GLU A 46 25.28 -6.15 -3.72
CA GLU A 46 24.99 -7.28 -2.83
C GLU A 46 25.37 -7.05 -1.36
N ALA A 47 26.49 -6.36 -1.08
CA ALA A 47 26.92 -6.08 0.28
C ALA A 47 25.93 -5.15 1.01
N GLY A 48 25.46 -4.10 0.34
CA GLY A 48 24.47 -3.17 0.85
C GLY A 48 23.09 -3.83 1.01
N LEU A 49 22.70 -4.73 0.10
CA LEU A 49 21.49 -5.54 0.24
C LEU A 49 21.56 -6.38 1.53
N LYS A 50 22.63 -7.16 1.71
CA LYS A 50 22.86 -7.96 2.94
C LYS A 50 22.86 -7.10 4.20
N LYS A 51 23.51 -5.93 4.16
CA LYS A 51 23.54 -4.96 5.28
C LYS A 51 22.13 -4.50 5.66
N ILE A 52 21.26 -4.19 4.68
CA ILE A 52 19.86 -3.80 4.95
C ILE A 52 19.08 -4.94 5.61
N PHE A 53 19.22 -6.17 5.12
CA PHE A 53 18.55 -7.34 5.71
C PHE A 53 18.97 -7.56 7.17
N ALA A 54 20.27 -7.49 7.44
CA ALA A 54 20.83 -7.61 8.79
C ALA A 54 20.35 -6.50 9.74
N LEU A 55 20.38 -5.24 9.29
CA LEU A 55 19.95 -4.10 10.11
C LEU A 55 18.48 -4.20 10.51
N LYS A 56 17.61 -4.60 9.57
CA LYS A 56 16.17 -4.70 9.79
C LYS A 56 15.69 -6.00 10.42
N GLN A 57 16.58 -6.99 10.59
CA GLN A 57 16.21 -8.37 10.96
C GLN A 57 15.12 -8.90 10.02
N ARG A 58 15.33 -8.67 8.72
CA ARG A 58 14.34 -8.92 7.69
C ARG A 58 14.36 -10.40 7.28
N PRO A 59 13.20 -11.08 7.22
CA PRO A 59 13.11 -12.42 6.64
C PRO A 59 13.47 -12.39 5.14
N GLU A 60 14.29 -13.34 4.69
CA GLU A 60 14.73 -13.44 3.28
C GLU A 60 13.56 -13.59 2.30
N ILE A 61 12.45 -14.21 2.76
CA ILE A 61 11.20 -14.36 1.99
C ILE A 61 10.49 -13.04 1.63
N LYS A 62 10.95 -11.90 2.16
CA LYS A 62 10.39 -10.58 1.85
C LYS A 62 11.41 -9.79 1.03
N PRO A 63 11.37 -9.83 -0.31
CA PRO A 63 12.30 -9.06 -1.13
C PRO A 63 12.19 -7.55 -0.89
N LEU A 64 13.24 -6.81 -1.24
CA LEU A 64 13.21 -5.34 -1.28
C LEU A 64 12.54 -4.89 -2.58
N ALA A 65 11.91 -3.71 -2.54
CA ALA A 65 11.41 -3.06 -3.75
C ALA A 65 12.52 -2.24 -4.40
N ILE A 66 12.45 -2.04 -5.71
CA ILE A 66 13.35 -1.16 -6.46
C ILE A 66 12.64 0.17 -6.73
N LEU A 67 13.20 1.25 -6.19
CA LEU A 67 12.81 2.61 -6.50
C LEU A 67 13.55 3.07 -7.76
N VAL A 68 12.80 3.62 -8.71
CA VAL A 68 13.31 4.09 -10.01
C VAL A 68 12.86 5.52 -10.28
N GLU A 69 13.64 6.25 -11.05
CA GLU A 69 13.37 7.67 -11.35
C GLU A 69 12.19 7.85 -12.31
N SER A 70 11.96 6.90 -13.22
CA SER A 70 10.94 7.02 -14.25
C SER A 70 10.34 5.68 -14.66
N LYS A 71 9.14 5.75 -15.24
CA LYS A 71 8.42 4.60 -15.83
C LYS A 71 9.29 3.89 -16.86
N LYS A 72 9.98 4.65 -17.73
CA LYS A 72 10.92 4.12 -18.73
C LYS A 72 12.01 3.25 -18.10
N MET A 73 12.57 3.69 -16.98
CA MET A 73 13.58 2.92 -16.24
C MET A 73 12.97 1.65 -15.62
N ALA A 74 11.75 1.74 -15.08
CA ALA A 74 11.02 0.59 -14.55
C ALA A 74 10.83 -0.50 -15.63
N LEU A 75 10.30 -0.13 -16.79
CA LEU A 75 10.04 -1.04 -17.92
C LEU A 75 11.32 -1.65 -18.52
N GLY A 76 12.49 -1.08 -18.23
CA GLY A 76 13.79 -1.68 -18.55
C GLY A 76 14.19 -2.85 -17.64
N ILE A 77 13.59 -2.97 -16.45
CA ILE A 77 13.94 -3.97 -15.42
C ILE A 77 12.95 -5.14 -15.41
N VAL A 78 11.70 -4.90 -15.81
CA VAL A 78 10.61 -5.89 -15.75
C VAL A 78 10.02 -6.20 -17.11
N GLU A 79 9.37 -7.35 -17.19
CA GLU A 79 8.51 -7.70 -18.31
C GLU A 79 7.33 -6.72 -18.36
N SER A 80 7.01 -6.22 -19.55
CA SER A 80 5.88 -5.32 -19.76
C SER A 80 5.06 -5.74 -20.97
N ASN A 81 3.80 -5.35 -20.94
CA ASN A 81 2.87 -5.40 -22.05
C ASN A 81 2.02 -4.11 -22.00
N LYS A 82 1.18 -3.90 -23.03
CA LYS A 82 0.31 -2.71 -23.12
C LYS A 82 -0.56 -2.48 -21.87
N LYS A 83 -0.99 -3.55 -21.20
CA LYS A 83 -1.78 -3.47 -19.98
C LYS A 83 -0.94 -2.94 -18.82
N ILE A 84 0.23 -3.51 -18.56
CA ILE A 84 1.17 -3.05 -17.53
C ILE A 84 1.57 -1.59 -17.80
N GLU A 85 1.86 -1.24 -19.06
CA GLU A 85 2.18 0.13 -19.48
C GLU A 85 1.06 1.11 -19.14
N LYS A 86 -0.19 0.77 -19.44
CA LYS A 86 -1.36 1.58 -19.07
C LYS A 86 -1.50 1.74 -17.55
N GLU A 87 -1.25 0.68 -16.79
CA GLU A 87 -1.38 0.71 -15.33
C GLU A 87 -0.27 1.52 -14.66
N VAL A 88 0.99 1.39 -15.09
CA VAL A 88 2.09 2.25 -14.59
C VAL A 88 1.84 3.72 -14.93
N GLU A 89 1.20 4.02 -16.06
CA GLU A 89 0.87 5.40 -16.43
C GLU A 89 -0.09 6.04 -15.42
N LYS A 90 -1.06 5.27 -14.92
CA LYS A 90 -2.09 5.74 -13.97
C LYS A 90 -1.56 5.95 -12.55
N VAL A 91 -0.68 5.07 -12.08
CA VAL A 91 -0.32 5.00 -10.64
C VAL A 91 1.03 5.62 -10.29
N TRP A 92 1.89 5.87 -11.28
CA TRP A 92 3.23 6.43 -11.08
C TRP A 92 3.39 7.83 -11.70
N PRO A 93 4.18 8.72 -11.09
CA PRO A 93 4.78 8.61 -9.75
C PRO A 93 3.71 8.57 -8.64
N GLY A 94 3.98 7.85 -7.54
CA GLY A 94 3.04 7.79 -6.42
C GLY A 94 3.26 6.65 -5.43
N ALA A 95 2.32 6.53 -4.49
CA ALA A 95 2.32 5.60 -3.36
C ALA A 95 1.83 4.18 -3.71
N VAL A 96 2.18 3.68 -4.90
CA VAL A 96 1.83 2.33 -5.37
C VAL A 96 3.11 1.58 -5.72
N THR A 97 3.26 0.37 -5.23
CA THR A 97 4.32 -0.56 -5.60
C THR A 97 3.71 -1.69 -6.42
N LEU A 98 4.27 -1.96 -7.60
CA LEU A 98 3.80 -3.03 -8.47
C LEU A 98 4.76 -4.21 -8.41
N LEU A 99 4.25 -5.41 -8.10
CA LEU A 99 4.98 -6.65 -8.28
C LEU A 99 4.81 -7.10 -9.74
N LEU A 100 5.93 -7.23 -10.43
CA LEU A 100 6.03 -7.59 -11.84
C LEU A 100 7.14 -8.62 -12.02
N LYS A 101 7.11 -9.38 -13.11
CA LYS A 101 8.18 -10.35 -13.41
C LYS A 101 9.45 -9.62 -13.85
N ALA A 102 10.59 -10.00 -13.29
CA ALA A 102 11.88 -9.46 -13.71
C ALA A 102 12.24 -9.89 -15.13
N LYS A 103 12.66 -8.94 -15.96
CA LYS A 103 13.15 -9.18 -17.33
C LYS A 103 14.64 -9.53 -17.37
N ILE A 104 15.37 -9.06 -16.36
CA ILE A 104 16.81 -9.26 -16.21
C ILE A 104 17.09 -10.13 -14.97
N PRO A 105 18.25 -10.81 -14.90
CA PRO A 105 18.68 -11.45 -13.68
C PRO A 105 18.78 -10.43 -12.53
N LEU A 106 18.08 -10.70 -11.43
CA LEU A 106 18.13 -9.91 -10.21
C LEU A 106 18.58 -10.78 -9.03
N SER A 107 19.21 -10.13 -8.06
CA SER A 107 19.58 -10.71 -6.77
C SER A 107 18.37 -11.38 -6.10
N PRO A 108 18.54 -12.52 -5.41
CA PRO A 108 17.50 -13.13 -4.58
C PRO A 108 16.92 -12.18 -3.51
N PHE A 109 17.67 -11.16 -3.09
CA PHE A 109 17.18 -10.14 -2.16
C PHE A 109 16.13 -9.20 -2.76
N LEU A 110 15.97 -9.19 -4.09
CA LEU A 110 15.10 -8.26 -4.83
C LEU A 110 13.91 -8.94 -5.49
N ARG A 111 13.88 -10.27 -5.52
CA ARG A 111 12.81 -11.03 -6.16
C ARG A 111 12.37 -12.22 -5.31
N ASP A 112 11.14 -12.64 -5.48
CA ASP A 112 10.68 -13.90 -4.91
C ASP A 112 11.14 -15.12 -5.74
N SER A 113 10.77 -16.32 -5.28
CA SER A 113 11.06 -17.58 -5.96
C SER A 113 10.41 -17.70 -7.34
N SER A 114 9.38 -16.89 -7.63
CA SER A 114 8.70 -16.80 -8.92
C SER A 114 9.24 -15.64 -9.79
N SER A 115 10.39 -15.08 -9.43
CA SER A 115 11.05 -13.96 -10.11
C SER A 115 10.24 -12.67 -10.14
N LYS A 116 9.29 -12.49 -9.21
CA LYS A 116 8.55 -11.23 -9.06
C LYS A 116 9.37 -10.24 -8.25
N VAL A 117 9.42 -8.99 -8.71
CA VAL A 117 10.11 -7.88 -8.07
C VAL A 117 9.12 -6.71 -7.90
N GLY A 118 9.20 -6.03 -6.76
CA GLY A 118 8.45 -4.80 -6.52
C GLY A 118 9.15 -3.59 -7.12
N LEU A 119 8.46 -2.79 -7.92
CA LEU A 119 8.97 -1.50 -8.39
C LEU A 119 8.06 -0.36 -7.95
N ARG A 120 8.64 0.84 -7.87
CA ARG A 120 7.89 2.07 -7.64
C ARG A 120 8.66 3.28 -8.16
N VAL A 121 7.93 4.22 -8.77
CA VAL A 121 8.40 5.59 -8.98
C VAL A 121 7.82 6.44 -7.85
N PRO A 122 8.63 6.89 -6.87
CA PRO A 122 8.13 7.68 -5.75
C PRO A 122 7.81 9.12 -6.18
N ASP A 123 6.72 9.70 -5.67
CA ASP A 123 6.34 11.10 -5.95
C ASP A 123 7.01 12.07 -4.97
N TYR A 124 8.34 12.05 -4.93
CA TYR A 124 9.12 12.86 -3.98
C TYR A 124 10.29 13.56 -4.70
N PRO A 125 10.24 14.90 -4.92
CA PRO A 125 11.17 15.58 -5.82
C PRO A 125 12.65 15.40 -5.47
N LEU A 126 13.00 15.42 -4.18
CA LEU A 126 14.35 15.11 -3.70
C LEU A 126 14.80 13.71 -4.12
N LEU A 127 13.95 12.70 -3.91
CA LEU A 127 14.31 11.32 -4.18
C LEU A 127 14.38 11.05 -5.68
N LEU A 128 13.48 11.62 -6.48
CA LEU A 128 13.54 11.54 -7.94
C LEU A 128 14.86 12.14 -8.48
N LYS A 129 15.26 13.32 -7.97
CA LYS A 129 16.54 13.95 -8.34
C LYS A 129 17.74 13.11 -7.89
N LEU A 130 17.68 12.45 -6.73
CA LEU A 130 18.72 11.51 -6.28
C LEU A 130 18.79 10.29 -7.22
N LEU A 131 17.65 9.64 -7.50
CA LEU A 131 17.55 8.47 -8.38
C LEU A 131 18.07 8.75 -9.78
N LYS A 132 17.88 9.98 -10.28
CA LYS A 132 18.45 10.43 -11.56
C LYS A 132 19.98 10.39 -11.60
N ILE A 133 20.64 10.63 -10.47
CA ILE A 133 22.10 10.72 -10.35
C ILE A 133 22.71 9.38 -9.91
N SER A 134 22.04 8.67 -8.98
CA SER A 134 22.52 7.41 -8.41
C SER A 134 22.12 6.19 -9.23
N GLY A 135 21.05 6.26 -10.01
CA GLY A 135 20.37 5.10 -10.56
C GLY A 135 19.41 4.44 -9.55
N PRO A 136 18.81 3.29 -9.91
CA PRO A 136 17.81 2.61 -9.09
C PRO A 136 18.31 2.20 -7.70
N LEU A 137 17.43 2.29 -6.72
CA LEU A 137 17.73 1.91 -5.33
C LEU A 137 16.86 0.74 -4.90
N ALA A 138 17.49 -0.29 -4.34
CA ALA A 138 16.77 -1.29 -3.57
C ALA A 138 16.44 -0.71 -2.19
N ALA A 139 15.18 -0.72 -1.80
CA ALA A 139 14.71 -0.04 -0.61
C ALA A 139 13.54 -0.74 0.09
N THR A 140 13.37 -0.40 1.36
CA THR A 140 12.24 -0.76 2.22
C THR A 140 12.05 0.34 3.27
N SER A 141 10.99 0.30 4.07
CA SER A 141 10.75 1.26 5.15
C SER A 141 11.90 1.25 6.17
N ALA A 142 12.18 2.37 6.83
CA ALA A 142 13.33 2.53 7.74
C ALA A 142 13.00 2.12 9.19
N ASN A 143 12.43 0.93 9.40
CA ASN A 143 11.97 0.42 10.69
C ASN A 143 12.45 -1.04 10.94
N ILE A 144 12.25 -1.61 12.11
CA ILE A 144 12.44 -3.06 12.28
C ILE A 144 11.36 -3.82 11.53
N SER A 145 11.70 -4.96 10.93
CA SER A 145 10.74 -5.79 10.18
C SER A 145 9.53 -6.15 11.04
N GLY A 146 8.33 -5.78 10.60
CA GLY A 146 7.07 -6.05 11.31
C GLY A 146 6.62 -4.95 12.28
N GLN A 147 7.46 -3.96 12.58
CA GLN A 147 7.07 -2.77 13.34
C GLN A 147 6.36 -1.75 12.44
N PRO A 148 5.67 -0.74 13.00
CA PRO A 148 5.18 0.41 12.24
C PRO A 148 6.30 1.11 11.47
N ALA A 149 5.99 1.69 10.31
CA ALA A 149 6.95 2.45 9.53
C ALA A 149 7.07 3.88 10.05
N ASP A 150 8.29 4.42 10.03
CA ASP A 150 8.61 5.73 10.58
C ASP A 150 8.37 6.86 9.58
N CYS A 151 7.79 7.97 10.05
CA CYS A 151 7.50 9.14 9.24
C CYS A 151 8.46 10.31 9.46
N GLN A 152 9.34 10.21 10.46
CA GLN A 152 10.32 11.22 10.87
C GLN A 152 11.57 10.53 11.43
N ILE A 153 12.74 11.17 11.37
CA ILE A 153 14.02 10.53 11.72
C ILE A 153 14.09 10.18 13.21
N GLU A 154 13.46 11.01 14.05
CA GLU A 154 13.48 10.90 15.51
C GLU A 154 12.84 9.62 16.03
N THR A 155 11.91 9.03 15.26
CA THR A 155 11.23 7.79 15.64
C THR A 155 11.92 6.54 15.11
N ILE A 156 12.87 6.68 14.16
CA ILE A 156 13.63 5.55 13.62
C ILE A 156 14.51 4.95 14.72
N GLU A 157 14.51 3.62 14.78
CA GLU A 157 15.31 2.89 15.76
C GLU A 157 16.82 3.23 15.65
N LYS A 158 17.45 3.48 16.80
CA LYS A 158 18.87 3.86 16.89
C LYS A 158 19.81 2.88 16.18
N LYS A 159 19.50 1.58 16.16
CA LYS A 159 20.31 0.56 15.48
C LYS A 159 20.33 0.79 13.96
N ILE A 160 19.18 1.12 13.38
CA ILE A 160 19.03 1.43 11.95
C ILE A 160 19.77 2.73 11.61
N LEU A 161 19.60 3.78 12.43
CA LEU A 161 20.29 5.07 12.25
C LEU A 161 21.81 4.91 12.26
N LYS A 162 22.35 4.16 13.22
CA LYS A 162 23.80 3.89 13.32
C LYS A 162 24.34 3.03 12.18
N GLY A 163 23.49 2.19 11.59
CA GLY A 163 23.86 1.32 10.47
C GLY A 163 23.94 2.03 9.12
N ALA A 164 23.28 3.18 8.96
CA ALA A 164 23.30 3.94 7.72
C ALA A 164 24.58 4.75 7.56
N ASP A 165 25.10 4.81 6.33
CA ASP A 165 26.29 5.57 5.97
C ASP A 165 25.97 7.07 5.79
N LEU A 166 24.72 7.39 5.43
CA LEU A 166 24.18 8.75 5.38
C LEU A 166 22.67 8.74 5.67
N ILE A 167 22.22 9.74 6.42
CA ILE A 167 20.81 10.02 6.65
C ILE A 167 20.47 11.35 5.99
N ILE A 168 19.48 11.33 5.09
CA ILE A 168 18.95 12.54 4.48
C ILE A 168 17.74 12.98 5.30
N ASP A 169 17.82 14.17 5.88
CA ASP A 169 16.68 14.83 6.54
C ASP A 169 15.95 15.73 5.53
N GLY A 170 14.75 15.32 5.14
CA GLY A 170 13.84 16.12 4.32
C GLY A 170 12.55 16.50 5.05
N GLY A 171 12.51 16.39 6.37
CA GLY A 171 11.31 16.65 7.19
C GLY A 171 10.35 15.46 7.30
N LYS A 172 9.11 15.74 7.67
CA LYS A 172 8.07 14.73 7.93
C LYS A 172 7.45 14.21 6.63
N THR A 173 7.27 12.90 6.56
CA THR A 173 6.60 12.19 5.43
C THR A 173 5.12 11.93 5.74
N SER A 174 4.36 11.41 4.77
CA SER A 174 2.90 11.22 4.96
C SER A 174 2.54 10.18 6.03
N GLY A 175 3.43 9.22 6.31
CA GLY A 175 3.25 8.19 7.33
C GLY A 175 2.44 6.97 6.87
N LYS A 176 1.84 7.00 5.67
CA LYS A 176 1.17 5.84 5.07
C LYS A 176 2.14 5.13 4.13
N GLU A 177 2.34 3.83 4.28
CA GLU A 177 3.15 3.04 3.34
C GLU A 177 2.47 2.91 1.97
N SER A 178 3.24 2.62 0.91
CA SER A 178 2.65 2.35 -0.40
C SER A 178 1.80 1.07 -0.39
N SER A 179 0.70 1.10 -1.15
CA SER A 179 0.01 -0.14 -1.50
C SER A 179 0.91 -1.02 -2.37
N VAL A 180 0.77 -2.34 -2.26
CA VAL A 180 1.53 -3.31 -3.06
C VAL A 180 0.52 -4.15 -3.83
N TRP A 181 0.64 -4.15 -5.15
CA TRP A 181 -0.25 -4.88 -6.05
C TRP A 181 0.54 -5.86 -6.90
N ASP A 182 0.08 -7.11 -6.95
CA ASP A 182 0.59 -8.13 -7.85
C ASP A 182 -0.15 -8.10 -9.19
N PHE A 183 0.57 -7.70 -10.24
CA PHE A 183 0.09 -7.61 -11.61
C PHE A 183 0.60 -8.76 -12.50
N THR A 184 1.19 -9.80 -11.90
CA THR A 184 1.68 -10.97 -12.65
C THR A 184 0.58 -11.97 -13.01
N GLY A 185 -0.62 -11.82 -12.43
CA GLY A 185 -1.82 -12.61 -12.73
C GLY A 185 -3.03 -11.73 -13.05
N GLU A 186 -4.11 -12.39 -13.45
CA GLU A 186 -5.40 -11.75 -13.75
C GLU A 186 -6.52 -12.45 -12.96
N PRO A 187 -7.30 -11.71 -12.15
CA PRO A 187 -7.19 -10.27 -11.85
C PRO A 187 -5.93 -9.92 -11.03
N ALA A 188 -5.56 -8.63 -11.03
CA ALA A 188 -4.50 -8.10 -10.17
C ALA A 188 -4.88 -8.28 -8.69
N LYS A 189 -3.89 -8.55 -7.82
CA LYS A 189 -4.13 -8.87 -6.41
C LYS A 189 -3.51 -7.81 -5.51
N LEU A 190 -4.29 -7.29 -4.58
CA LEU A 190 -3.76 -6.45 -3.49
C LEU A 190 -2.98 -7.34 -2.52
N ILE A 191 -1.71 -7.03 -2.28
CA ILE A 191 -0.82 -7.75 -1.36
C ILE A 191 -0.67 -7.00 -0.04
N ARG A 192 -0.65 -5.67 -0.10
CA ARG A 192 -0.62 -4.75 1.06
C ARG A 192 -1.41 -3.50 0.72
N GLY A 193 -2.24 -3.01 1.63
CA GLY A 193 -2.99 -1.76 1.46
C GLY A 193 -4.24 -1.71 2.32
N GLU A 194 -5.16 -0.82 1.97
CA GLU A 194 -6.40 -0.61 2.71
C GLU A 194 -7.63 -0.77 1.80
N ILE A 195 -8.60 -1.57 2.26
CA ILE A 195 -9.88 -1.82 1.57
C ILE A 195 -11.02 -1.13 2.32
N LEU A 196 -11.86 -0.39 1.62
CA LEU A 196 -13.08 0.21 2.16
C LEU A 196 -14.33 -0.39 1.51
N PHE A 197 -15.21 -0.96 2.31
CA PHE A 197 -16.55 -1.34 1.87
C PHE A 197 -17.54 -0.19 2.11
N VAL A 198 -18.31 0.22 1.09
CA VAL A 198 -19.26 1.34 1.22
C VAL A 198 -20.67 0.94 0.81
N CYS A 199 -21.63 1.22 1.69
CA CYS A 199 -23.06 1.09 1.38
C CYS A 199 -23.83 2.37 1.78
N THR A 200 -25.15 2.32 1.86
CA THR A 200 -25.96 3.49 2.18
C THR A 200 -25.82 3.91 3.64
N GLY A 201 -26.12 3.02 4.60
CA GLY A 201 -26.19 3.35 6.03
C GLY A 201 -25.05 2.82 6.91
N ASN A 202 -24.11 2.07 6.35
CA ASN A 202 -23.06 1.34 7.07
C ASN A 202 -23.60 0.43 8.20
N SER A 203 -24.80 -0.11 8.05
CA SER A 203 -25.49 -0.90 9.08
C SER A 203 -25.72 -2.37 8.70
N CYS A 204 -25.61 -2.74 7.43
CA CYS A 204 -25.86 -4.10 6.93
C CYS A 204 -24.73 -4.57 6.00
N ARG A 205 -24.83 -4.28 4.70
CA ARG A 205 -23.98 -4.83 3.64
C ARG A 205 -22.48 -4.56 3.83
N SER A 206 -22.08 -3.31 4.06
CA SER A 206 -20.66 -2.97 4.20
C SER A 206 -19.99 -3.49 5.47
N PRO A 207 -20.60 -3.47 6.68
CA PRO A 207 -19.98 -4.12 7.83
C PRO A 207 -19.92 -5.65 7.70
N MET A 208 -20.94 -6.29 7.10
CA MET A 208 -20.89 -7.73 6.81
C MET A 208 -19.71 -8.08 5.88
N ALA A 209 -19.57 -7.36 4.77
CA ALA A 209 -18.48 -7.57 3.82
C ALA A 209 -17.09 -7.31 4.43
N ALA A 210 -16.95 -6.24 5.23
CA ALA A 210 -15.71 -5.94 5.93
C ALA A 210 -15.36 -7.03 6.96
N GLY A 211 -16.35 -7.53 7.72
CA GLY A 211 -16.16 -8.62 8.66
C GLY A 211 -15.70 -9.91 7.97
N LEU A 212 -16.37 -10.31 6.90
CA LEU A 212 -16.00 -11.49 6.11
C LEU A 212 -14.58 -11.37 5.54
N MET A 213 -14.25 -10.22 4.94
CA MET A 213 -12.91 -9.99 4.39
C MET A 213 -11.83 -10.04 5.48
N LYS A 214 -12.07 -9.47 6.66
CA LYS A 214 -11.13 -9.56 7.79
C LYS A 214 -10.88 -11.01 8.19
N LYS A 215 -11.95 -11.79 8.37
CA LYS A 215 -11.85 -13.23 8.68
C LYS A 215 -11.06 -13.99 7.61
N MET A 216 -11.37 -13.77 6.33
CA MET A 216 -10.66 -14.41 5.21
C MET A 216 -9.17 -14.04 5.15
N LEU A 217 -8.81 -12.81 5.51
CA LEU A 217 -7.42 -12.37 5.57
C LEU A 217 -6.68 -12.99 6.76
N GLU A 218 -7.32 -13.06 7.92
CA GLU A 218 -6.78 -13.70 9.13
C GLU A 218 -6.53 -15.19 8.92
N GLU A 219 -7.48 -15.92 8.34
CA GLU A 219 -7.35 -17.34 7.98
C GLU A 219 -6.18 -17.60 7.02
N LYS A 220 -5.88 -16.63 6.14
CA LYS A 220 -4.71 -16.66 5.24
C LYS A 220 -3.43 -16.12 5.88
N GLY A 221 -3.46 -15.74 7.15
CA GLY A 221 -2.32 -15.13 7.86
C GLY A 221 -1.90 -13.75 7.31
N ASN A 222 -2.77 -13.06 6.56
CA ASN A 222 -2.45 -11.79 5.94
C ASN A 222 -2.74 -10.62 6.90
N LYS A 223 -1.66 -10.05 7.44
CA LYS A 223 -1.70 -8.86 8.32
C LYS A 223 -1.40 -7.54 7.58
N ASN A 224 -1.17 -7.60 6.27
CA ASN A 224 -0.73 -6.47 5.46
C ASN A 224 -1.89 -5.70 4.81
N ILE A 225 -3.12 -6.23 4.87
CA ILE A 225 -4.30 -5.58 4.32
C ILE A 225 -5.19 -5.16 5.47
N ARG A 226 -5.47 -3.86 5.57
CA ARG A 226 -6.45 -3.32 6.50
C ARG A 226 -7.79 -3.22 5.81
N VAL A 227 -8.86 -3.50 6.55
CA VAL A 227 -10.21 -3.50 6.00
C VAL A 227 -11.09 -2.65 6.88
N ASP A 228 -11.89 -1.80 6.25
CA ASP A 228 -12.88 -1.01 6.93
C ASP A 228 -14.20 -0.91 6.15
N SER A 229 -15.20 -0.31 6.79
CA SER A 229 -16.50 -0.02 6.18
C SER A 229 -17.00 1.39 6.51
N ALA A 230 -17.77 1.96 5.60
CA ALA A 230 -18.45 3.25 5.76
C ALA A 230 -19.78 3.29 5.00
N GLY A 231 -20.48 4.42 5.09
CA GLY A 231 -21.70 4.70 4.33
C GLY A 231 -22.02 6.18 4.27
N PHE A 232 -23.03 6.56 3.48
CA PHE A 232 -23.35 7.97 3.21
C PHE A 232 -24.34 8.58 4.20
N LEU A 233 -25.04 7.76 4.98
CA LEU A 233 -25.95 8.21 6.01
C LEU A 233 -25.30 8.04 7.37
N PHE A 234 -24.95 9.16 8.00
CA PHE A 234 -24.55 9.15 9.40
C PHE A 234 -25.80 9.02 10.26
N SER A 235 -25.98 7.86 10.88
CA SER A 235 -27.09 7.62 11.81
C SER A 235 -26.63 7.39 13.25
N ALA A 236 -25.31 7.32 13.50
CA ALA A 236 -24.70 6.85 14.74
C ALA A 236 -25.22 5.48 15.24
N ARG A 237 -25.97 4.74 14.39
CA ARG A 237 -26.49 3.41 14.71
C ARG A 237 -25.40 2.35 14.53
N GLY A 238 -25.58 1.22 15.20
CA GLY A 238 -24.77 0.02 14.97
C GLY A 238 -25.24 -0.78 13.77
N ALA A 239 -24.72 -2.00 13.63
CA ALA A 239 -25.26 -2.96 12.67
C ALA A 239 -26.72 -3.31 13.02
N THR A 240 -27.54 -3.67 12.02
CA THR A 240 -28.92 -4.11 12.29
C THR A 240 -28.92 -5.46 13.02
N LYS A 241 -30.02 -5.77 13.72
CA LYS A 241 -30.13 -7.02 14.48
C LYS A 241 -29.97 -8.24 13.58
N GLU A 242 -30.55 -8.20 12.38
CA GLU A 242 -30.48 -9.26 11.38
C GLU A 242 -29.05 -9.42 10.86
N ALA A 243 -28.33 -8.31 10.61
CA ALA A 243 -26.94 -8.35 10.19
C ALA A 243 -26.02 -8.93 11.28
N ILE A 244 -26.29 -8.61 12.55
CA ILE A 244 -25.57 -9.19 13.70
C ILE A 244 -25.84 -10.70 13.78
N GLU A 245 -27.10 -11.12 13.64
CA GLU A 245 -27.51 -12.52 13.74
C GLU A 245 -26.87 -13.39 12.65
N VAL A 246 -26.94 -12.97 11.38
CA VAL A 246 -26.35 -13.76 10.27
C VAL A 246 -24.82 -13.82 10.36
N MET A 247 -24.17 -12.75 10.83
CA MET A 247 -22.71 -12.71 10.97
C MET A 247 -22.21 -13.51 12.17
N LYS A 248 -23.02 -13.62 13.23
CA LYS A 248 -22.74 -14.52 14.36
C LYS A 248 -22.65 -15.98 13.90
N GLY A 249 -23.49 -16.39 12.95
CA GLY A 249 -23.39 -17.71 12.29
C GLY A 249 -22.06 -17.95 11.56
N GLU A 250 -21.37 -16.87 11.17
CA GLU A 250 -20.03 -16.90 10.58
C GLU A 250 -18.91 -16.75 11.62
N GLY A 251 -19.23 -16.69 12.91
CA GLY A 251 -18.25 -16.41 13.97
C GLY A 251 -17.69 -15.00 13.92
N ILE A 252 -18.42 -14.03 13.36
CA ILE A 252 -18.01 -12.63 13.25
C ILE A 252 -18.95 -11.77 14.08
N ASP A 253 -18.38 -11.04 15.06
CA ASP A 253 -19.15 -10.15 15.93
C ASP A 253 -19.28 -8.73 15.34
N LEU A 254 -20.53 -8.27 15.19
CA LEU A 254 -20.86 -6.90 14.78
C LEU A 254 -21.57 -6.08 15.88
N LEU A 255 -21.71 -6.58 17.11
CA LEU A 255 -22.41 -5.88 18.21
C LEU A 255 -21.80 -4.50 18.49
N ASN A 256 -20.47 -4.42 18.44
CA ASN A 256 -19.72 -3.19 18.70
C ASN A 256 -19.46 -2.35 17.45
N HIS A 257 -19.97 -2.77 16.28
CA HIS A 257 -19.87 -1.97 15.05
C HIS A 257 -20.60 -0.63 15.23
N ARG A 258 -20.03 0.43 14.66
CA ARG A 258 -20.63 1.77 14.64
C ARG A 258 -20.54 2.32 13.23
N SER A 259 -21.67 2.83 12.74
CA SER A 259 -21.74 3.43 11.40
C SER A 259 -20.80 4.63 11.29
N LYS A 260 -20.02 4.65 10.20
CA LYS A 260 -19.08 5.71 9.83
C LYS A 260 -19.51 6.39 8.54
N LEU A 261 -19.34 7.71 8.51
CA LEU A 261 -19.64 8.52 7.33
C LEU A 261 -18.49 8.40 6.30
N ALA A 262 -18.83 8.06 5.06
CA ALA A 262 -17.94 8.11 3.92
C ALA A 262 -17.70 9.58 3.52
N THR A 263 -16.65 10.18 4.06
CA THR A 263 -16.21 11.53 3.71
C THR A 263 -15.08 11.48 2.67
N PRO A 264 -14.82 12.56 1.91
CA PRO A 264 -13.65 12.63 1.03
C PRO A 264 -12.33 12.35 1.75
N PHE A 265 -12.19 12.82 3.00
CA PHE A 265 -11.01 12.58 3.82
C PHE A 265 -10.81 11.10 4.14
N LEU A 266 -11.89 10.39 4.50
CA LEU A 266 -11.84 8.95 4.75
C LEU A 266 -11.50 8.20 3.46
N VAL A 267 -12.25 8.47 2.39
CA VAL A 267 -12.12 7.79 1.08
C VAL A 267 -10.74 7.97 0.47
N LYS A 268 -10.09 9.13 0.68
CA LYS A 268 -8.73 9.40 0.22
C LYS A 268 -7.73 8.34 0.73
N ASN A 269 -7.93 7.82 1.94
CA ASN A 269 -6.97 6.95 2.61
C ASN A 269 -7.04 5.48 2.18
N PHE A 270 -8.02 5.05 1.40
CA PHE A 270 -8.15 3.65 1.00
C PHE A 270 -7.64 3.37 -0.41
N ASP A 271 -7.00 2.22 -0.60
CA ASP A 271 -6.36 1.82 -1.86
C ASP A 271 -7.32 1.07 -2.79
N LEU A 272 -8.33 0.41 -2.22
CA LEU A 272 -9.41 -0.26 -2.92
C LEU A 272 -10.75 0.07 -2.26
N ILE A 273 -11.72 0.53 -3.03
CA ILE A 273 -13.05 0.88 -2.54
C ILE A 273 -14.07 -0.01 -3.23
N LEU A 274 -14.79 -0.81 -2.45
CA LEU A 274 -15.80 -1.75 -2.91
C LEU A 274 -17.17 -1.26 -2.46
N VAL A 275 -18.01 -0.89 -3.42
CA VAL A 275 -19.31 -0.29 -3.13
C VAL A 275 -20.45 -1.23 -3.49
N MET A 276 -21.54 -1.16 -2.74
CA MET A 276 -22.62 -2.15 -2.87
C MET A 276 -23.52 -1.96 -4.11
N GLY A 277 -23.40 -0.86 -4.84
CA GLY A 277 -24.26 -0.57 -6.00
C GLY A 277 -23.82 0.70 -6.73
N GLU A 278 -24.26 0.91 -7.97
CA GLU A 278 -23.82 2.02 -8.83
C GLU A 278 -24.07 3.41 -8.20
N ILE A 279 -25.22 3.59 -7.55
CA ILE A 279 -25.53 4.83 -6.81
C ILE A 279 -24.46 5.21 -5.78
N HIS A 280 -23.78 4.23 -5.19
CA HIS A 280 -22.70 4.46 -4.25
C HIS A 280 -21.42 4.90 -4.97
N LYS A 281 -21.11 4.30 -6.12
CA LYS A 281 -19.96 4.69 -6.95
C LYS A 281 -20.14 6.13 -7.43
N GLU A 282 -21.29 6.47 -7.98
CA GLU A 282 -21.62 7.84 -8.41
C GLU A 282 -21.43 8.84 -7.27
N ARG A 283 -21.89 8.52 -6.06
CA ARG A 283 -21.69 9.36 -4.88
C ARG A 283 -20.22 9.53 -4.49
N ILE A 284 -19.41 8.46 -4.51
CA ILE A 284 -17.97 8.55 -4.28
C ILE A 284 -17.32 9.46 -5.32
N LEU A 285 -17.62 9.27 -6.61
CA LEU A 285 -16.99 10.03 -7.68
C LEU A 285 -17.43 11.50 -7.69
N LYS A 286 -18.67 11.79 -7.29
CA LYS A 286 -19.15 13.17 -7.12
C LYS A 286 -18.41 13.90 -5.99
N MET A 287 -18.06 13.21 -4.90
CA MET A 287 -17.35 13.84 -3.78
C MET A 287 -15.82 13.82 -3.92
N PHE A 288 -15.28 12.84 -4.64
CA PHE A 288 -13.85 12.60 -4.76
C PHE A 288 -13.52 11.87 -6.08
N HIS A 289 -13.51 12.63 -7.17
CA HIS A 289 -13.31 12.13 -8.53
C HIS A 289 -11.99 11.35 -8.72
N GLN A 290 -10.95 11.67 -7.95
CA GLN A 290 -9.65 10.98 -8.03
C GLN A 290 -9.70 9.50 -7.61
N ALA A 291 -10.80 9.03 -7.02
CA ALA A 291 -10.99 7.61 -6.71
C ALA A 291 -11.49 6.75 -7.89
N ALA A 292 -11.72 7.33 -9.08
CA ALA A 292 -12.27 6.63 -10.25
C ALA A 292 -11.62 5.26 -10.55
N GLU A 293 -10.29 5.19 -10.51
CA GLU A 293 -9.52 3.98 -10.84
C GLU A 293 -9.53 2.93 -9.72
N ARG A 294 -10.05 3.25 -8.53
CA ARG A 294 -10.01 2.36 -7.36
C ARG A 294 -11.38 2.11 -6.72
N VAL A 295 -12.48 2.46 -7.39
CA VAL A 295 -13.86 2.25 -6.92
C VAL A 295 -14.56 1.24 -7.82
N PHE A 296 -14.94 0.10 -7.25
CA PHE A 296 -15.59 -1.01 -7.95
C PHE A 296 -16.93 -1.37 -7.30
N VAL A 297 -17.88 -1.78 -8.12
CA VAL A 297 -19.24 -2.13 -7.69
C VAL A 297 -19.36 -3.63 -7.51
N LEU A 298 -19.82 -4.07 -6.33
CA LEU A 298 -20.08 -5.49 -6.04
C LEU A 298 -21.47 -5.94 -6.47
N ASP A 299 -22.39 -4.98 -6.60
CA ASP A 299 -23.81 -5.19 -6.93
C ASP A 299 -24.52 -6.12 -5.92
N ILE A 300 -24.67 -5.62 -4.69
CA ILE A 300 -25.24 -6.34 -3.54
C ILE A 300 -26.62 -5.74 -3.21
N PRO A 301 -27.71 -6.53 -3.32
CA PRO A 301 -29.07 -6.10 -2.98
C PRO A 301 -29.18 -5.56 -1.55
N ASP A 302 -30.01 -4.53 -1.34
CA ASP A 302 -30.20 -3.94 -0.02
C ASP A 302 -31.19 -4.75 0.84
N PRO A 303 -30.75 -5.33 1.99
CA PRO A 303 -31.62 -6.15 2.81
C PRO A 303 -32.46 -5.35 3.82
N ILE A 304 -32.29 -4.02 3.91
CA ILE A 304 -33.00 -3.21 4.91
C ILE A 304 -34.52 -3.38 4.81
N GLY A 305 -35.16 -3.67 5.95
CA GLY A 305 -36.60 -3.88 6.05
C GLY A 305 -37.09 -5.23 5.51
N LYS A 306 -36.18 -6.14 5.14
CA LYS A 306 -36.51 -7.50 4.68
C LYS A 306 -36.35 -8.53 5.82
N PRO A 307 -36.97 -9.72 5.70
CA PRO A 307 -36.81 -10.80 6.67
C PRO A 307 -35.36 -11.30 6.76
N LEU A 308 -35.03 -12.01 7.85
CA LEU A 308 -33.71 -12.59 8.10
C LEU A 308 -33.21 -13.46 6.94
N THR A 309 -34.10 -14.22 6.29
CA THR A 309 -33.77 -15.06 5.12
C THR A 309 -33.18 -14.27 3.95
N PHE A 310 -33.58 -13.00 3.79
CA PHE A 310 -32.99 -12.13 2.76
C PHE A 310 -31.60 -11.63 3.16
N TYR A 311 -31.35 -11.43 4.45
CA TYR A 311 -30.01 -11.13 4.97
C TYR A 311 -29.06 -12.31 4.75
N GLU A 312 -29.52 -13.55 4.94
CA GLU A 312 -28.74 -14.77 4.65
C GLU A 312 -28.39 -14.87 3.16
N GLN A 313 -29.34 -14.60 2.27
CA GLN A 313 -29.08 -14.53 0.83
C GLN A 313 -28.07 -13.43 0.48
N THR A 314 -28.23 -12.24 1.07
CA THR A 314 -27.30 -11.12 0.89
C THR A 314 -25.89 -11.50 1.33
N LEU A 315 -25.77 -12.19 2.47
CA LEU A 315 -24.49 -12.69 2.99
C LEU A 315 -23.83 -13.67 2.01
N LYS A 316 -24.62 -14.60 1.43
CA LYS A 316 -24.15 -15.53 0.40
C LYS A 316 -23.62 -14.78 -0.83
N THR A 317 -24.36 -13.79 -1.33
CA THR A 317 -23.89 -12.96 -2.47
C THR A 317 -22.60 -12.22 -2.14
N ILE A 318 -22.48 -11.66 -0.92
CA ILE A 318 -21.24 -11.01 -0.48
C ILE A 318 -20.07 -12.00 -0.53
N LYS A 319 -20.22 -13.20 0.03
CA LYS A 319 -19.17 -14.24 0.01
C LYS A 319 -18.72 -14.63 -1.39
N GLU A 320 -19.63 -14.65 -2.36
CA GLU A 320 -19.30 -14.96 -3.75
C GLU A 320 -18.51 -13.83 -4.41
N LYS A 321 -18.88 -12.57 -4.15
CA LYS A 321 -18.31 -11.38 -4.81
C LYS A 321 -16.97 -10.90 -4.26
N ILE A 322 -16.63 -11.23 -3.01
CA ILE A 322 -15.39 -10.74 -2.35
C ILE A 322 -14.20 -11.72 -2.44
N LYS A 323 -14.39 -12.90 -3.03
CA LYS A 323 -13.33 -13.90 -3.25
C LYS A 323 -12.37 -13.46 -4.35
#